data_AF-A0A949L812-F1
#
_entry.id   AF-A0A949L812-F1
#
_cell.length_a   1.000
_cell.length_b   1.000
_cell.length_c   1.000
_cell.angle_alpha   90.00
_cell.angle_beta   90.00
_cell.angle_gamma   90.00
#
_symmetry.space_group_name_H-M   'P 1'
#
loop_
_entity.id
_entity.type
_entity.pdbx_description
1 polymer ?
#
loop_
_entity_poly.entity_id
_entity_poly.type
_entity_poly.pdbx_seq_one_letter_code
_entity_poly.pdbx_strand_id
1 'polypeptide(L)'
;MRAFSWLLSLLLHTALVVVLVQTMHLAQPDLRELMELDLTRIAQAEPEALFAPLPVPLPPPPVPEPDVVEPEVVEPEIPESEMTNAPLPPALPMDKTILLDDAPPPEPLAAPEPAAEVVPESGAVEISPVKEGPPLEESPREESLAKPADPAQVREDKAPPIEVSRHDIIAHRGHEARFGRSMMADHYSYEATEFSGQFRTRDDRVISIIDARDTKYGRFLIYDSKNKTLRRLKEFGKYVYTIGPSLDADEPVAGTVTFLAKDDRIERFILMTDDDRLAHFPVKVHVRESDVRFPVPGEEKGSREESTEERAGRTTLPPTGTGHPGVVLAYGGKCVDEGLIQGFTRSLSVSGLAVFSFVPSGCNDPEGLPVSQPVVQPLARQVAETVAAVNHFAGLDQIDRARVGIWGNGPGANAALRAALQAISRKKTEAGSDAVRPAYVVCLLDDTVGPDGLPGRQELAALDMPVLWLITGRSLGRWQSFVAMLEGLRDHGLHGTDRRAFTIVMAPLKASREVQAAQSELSGWVEQVTEEHARLGASWITGLPRQP
;
A
#
# COMPACT_ATOMS: atom_id res chain seq x y z
N MET A 1 40.71 12.90 50.02
CA MET A 1 39.56 13.24 49.17
C MET A 1 39.26 12.20 48.08
N ARG A 2 40.22 11.78 47.24
CA ARG A 2 39.96 10.78 46.18
C ARG A 2 39.43 9.42 46.69
N ALA A 3 40.00 8.90 47.78
CA ALA A 3 39.52 7.65 48.40
C ALA A 3 38.08 7.75 48.92
N PHE A 4 37.68 8.92 49.43
CA PHE A 4 36.32 9.15 49.92
C PHE A 4 35.31 9.24 48.76
N SER A 5 35.70 9.86 47.64
CA SER A 5 34.88 9.92 46.43
C SER A 5 34.66 8.54 45.81
N TRP A 6 35.69 7.68 45.80
CA TRP A 6 35.55 6.29 45.34
C TRP A 6 34.62 5.48 46.23
N LEU A 7 34.75 5.61 47.55
CA LEU A 7 33.94 4.87 48.51
C LEU A 7 32.47 5.30 48.46
N LEU A 8 32.20 6.59 48.27
CA LEU A 8 30.85 7.14 48.08
C LEU A 8 30.22 6.66 46.77
N SER A 9 30.98 6.64 45.67
CA SER A 9 30.49 6.13 44.37
C SER A 9 30.11 4.66 44.47
N LEU A 10 30.95 3.85 45.11
CA LEU A 10 30.70 2.41 45.25
C LEU A 10 29.46 2.14 46.12
N LEU A 11 29.27 2.90 47.21
CA LEU A 11 28.04 2.84 48.01
C LEU A 11 26.79 3.25 47.24
N LEU A 12 26.86 4.30 46.41
CA LEU A 12 25.73 4.77 45.61
C LEU A 12 25.29 3.71 44.59
N HIS A 13 26.23 3.10 43.87
CA HIS A 13 25.93 2.05 42.90
C HIS A 13 25.37 0.80 43.59
N THR A 14 25.91 0.44 44.76
CA THR A 14 25.40 -0.70 45.53
C THR A 14 23.96 -0.45 46.00
N ALA A 15 23.67 0.76 46.49
CA ALA A 15 22.32 1.14 46.87
C ALA A 15 21.35 1.11 45.68
N LEU A 16 21.78 1.61 44.51
CA LEU A 16 20.98 1.57 43.27
C LEU A 16 20.63 0.13 42.87
N VAL A 17 21.61 -0.78 42.91
CA VAL A 17 21.39 -2.20 42.58
C VAL A 17 20.43 -2.85 43.58
N VAL A 18 20.58 -2.58 44.88
CA VAL A 18 19.66 -3.11 45.90
C VAL A 18 18.22 -2.61 45.68
N VAL A 19 18.04 -1.33 45.35
CA VAL A 19 16.73 -0.77 45.02
C VAL A 19 16.14 -1.45 43.78
N LEU A 20 16.93 -1.63 42.71
CA LEU A 20 16.48 -2.32 41.49
C LEU A 20 16.08 -3.78 41.75
N VAL A 21 16.85 -4.52 42.54
CA VAL A 21 16.51 -5.91 42.89
C VAL A 21 15.24 -5.96 43.74
N GLN A 22 15.08 -5.04 44.69
CA GLN A 22 13.88 -4.93 45.51
C GLN A 22 12.65 -4.56 44.66
N THR A 23 12.78 -3.66 43.68
CA THR A 23 11.65 -3.31 42.80
C THR A 23 11.26 -4.44 41.85
N MET A 24 12.21 -5.31 41.46
CA MET A 24 11.87 -6.53 40.71
C MET A 24 11.23 -7.63 41.57
N HIS A 25 11.38 -7.58 42.90
CA HIS A 25 10.74 -8.50 43.84
C HIS A 25 9.44 -7.95 44.46
N LEU A 26 9.04 -6.72 44.14
CA LEU A 26 7.68 -6.27 44.40
C LEU A 26 6.76 -7.17 43.58
N ALA A 27 5.97 -7.97 44.29
CA ALA A 27 4.99 -8.88 43.71
C ALA A 27 4.21 -8.13 42.63
N GLN A 28 4.22 -8.66 41.40
CA GLN A 28 3.36 -8.13 40.35
C GLN A 28 1.93 -8.13 40.91
N PRO A 29 1.26 -6.98 41.00
CA PRO A 29 -0.12 -6.95 41.45
C PRO A 29 -0.92 -7.86 40.53
N ASP A 30 -1.73 -8.73 41.11
CA ASP A 30 -2.57 -9.65 40.34
C ASP A 30 -3.49 -8.81 39.45
N LEU A 31 -3.20 -8.79 38.14
CA LEU A 31 -3.90 -7.97 37.15
C LEU A 31 -5.41 -8.28 37.10
N ARG A 32 -5.84 -9.43 37.64
CA ARG A 32 -7.26 -9.77 37.80
C ARG A 32 -7.98 -8.86 38.79
N GLU A 33 -7.36 -8.47 39.90
CA GLU A 33 -7.99 -7.55 40.88
C GLU A 33 -8.12 -6.12 40.34
N LEU A 34 -7.23 -5.70 39.44
CA LEU A 34 -7.27 -4.37 38.82
C LEU A 34 -8.25 -4.27 37.64
N MET A 35 -8.65 -5.41 37.05
CA MET A 35 -9.58 -5.45 35.92
C MET A 35 -11.02 -5.82 36.31
N GLU A 36 -11.26 -6.27 37.55
CA GLU A 36 -12.61 -6.38 38.11
C GLU A 36 -13.10 -5.00 38.56
N LEU A 37 -13.40 -4.13 37.60
CA LEU A 37 -14.25 -2.98 37.83
C LEU A 37 -15.67 -3.52 38.07
N ASP A 38 -16.03 -3.73 39.33
CA ASP A 38 -17.33 -4.21 39.75
C ASP A 38 -18.41 -3.15 39.45
N LEU A 39 -18.97 -3.19 38.24
CA LEU A 39 -20.04 -2.31 37.75
C LEU A 39 -21.39 -2.54 38.47
N THR A 40 -21.44 -3.35 39.53
CA THR A 40 -22.69 -3.68 40.23
C THR A 40 -23.07 -2.70 41.34
N ARG A 41 -22.21 -1.73 41.70
CA ARG A 41 -22.59 -0.63 42.61
C ARG A 41 -23.11 0.61 41.86
N ILE A 42 -24.23 0.45 41.17
CA ILE A 42 -25.16 1.56 40.98
C ILE A 42 -25.81 1.78 42.34
N ALA A 43 -25.46 2.88 43.01
CA ALA A 43 -26.17 3.31 44.21
C ALA A 43 -27.66 3.37 43.88
N GLN A 44 -28.43 2.44 44.45
CA GLN A 44 -29.89 2.49 44.45
C GLN A 44 -30.29 3.79 45.16
N ALA A 45 -30.62 4.81 44.37
CA ALA A 45 -31.38 5.93 44.87
C ALA A 45 -32.80 5.41 45.15
N GLU A 46 -33.22 5.51 46.41
CA GLU A 46 -34.55 5.15 46.90
C GLU A 46 -35.66 5.75 46.01
N PRO A 47 -36.57 4.94 45.44
CA PRO A 47 -37.75 5.44 44.75
C PRO A 47 -38.96 5.29 45.67
N GLU A 48 -38.95 5.93 46.84
CA GLU A 48 -40.14 6.00 47.69
C GLU A 48 -40.43 7.45 48.09
N ALA A 49 -41.43 8.00 47.39
CA ALA A 49 -42.23 9.20 47.69
C ALA A 49 -42.08 10.28 46.62
N LEU A 50 -42.84 10.16 45.53
CA LEU A 50 -43.37 11.29 44.72
C LEU A 50 -44.19 10.78 43.51
N PHE A 51 -45.07 9.79 43.69
CA PHE A 51 -46.11 9.48 42.71
C PHE A 51 -47.48 9.86 43.26
N ALA A 52 -47.79 11.16 43.19
CA ALA A 52 -49.19 11.58 43.13
C ALA A 52 -49.70 11.31 41.70
N PRO A 53 -50.88 10.69 41.53
CA PRO A 53 -51.44 10.46 40.19
C PRO A 53 -51.75 11.81 39.54
N LEU A 54 -51.04 12.13 38.45
CA LEU A 54 -51.36 13.28 37.61
C LEU A 54 -52.74 13.08 36.94
N PRO A 55 -53.57 14.12 36.86
CA PRO A 55 -54.86 14.05 36.19
C PRO A 55 -54.67 13.69 34.71
N VAL A 56 -55.46 12.74 34.23
CA VAL A 56 -55.49 12.29 32.85
C VAL A 56 -55.76 13.51 31.94
N PRO A 57 -54.84 13.84 31.00
CA PRO A 57 -55.05 14.94 30.07
C PRO A 57 -56.21 14.59 29.12
N LEU A 58 -57.12 15.55 28.93
CA LEU A 58 -58.11 15.49 27.85
C LEU A 58 -57.40 15.36 26.50
N PRO A 59 -57.94 14.57 25.55
CA PRO A 59 -57.34 14.43 24.23
C PRO A 59 -57.27 15.80 23.55
N PRO A 60 -56.11 16.18 22.98
CA PRO A 60 -55.97 17.44 22.30
C PRO A 60 -56.86 17.48 21.04
N PRO A 61 -57.40 18.65 20.67
CA PRO A 61 -58.10 18.82 19.41
C PRO A 61 -57.15 18.48 18.24
N PRO A 62 -57.70 17.96 17.12
CA PRO A 62 -56.90 17.60 15.96
C PRO A 62 -56.10 18.82 15.48
N VAL A 63 -54.77 18.71 15.60
CA VAL A 63 -53.83 19.67 15.05
C VAL A 63 -53.87 19.52 13.53
N PRO A 64 -54.15 20.59 12.78
CA PRO A 64 -54.04 20.54 11.32
C PRO A 64 -52.60 20.20 10.94
N GLU A 65 -52.45 19.19 10.08
CA GLU A 65 -51.17 18.72 9.57
C GLU A 65 -50.33 19.91 9.07
N PRO A 66 -49.19 20.22 9.71
CA PRO A 66 -48.25 21.15 9.11
C PRO A 66 -47.63 20.46 7.90
N ASP A 67 -47.66 21.11 6.75
CA ASP A 67 -46.85 20.75 5.59
C ASP A 67 -45.39 20.71 6.02
N VAL A 68 -44.90 19.50 6.33
CA VAL A 68 -43.49 19.21 6.60
C VAL A 68 -42.78 19.30 5.26
N VAL A 69 -42.37 20.52 4.91
CA VAL A 69 -41.29 20.72 3.94
C VAL A 69 -40.01 20.30 4.65
N GLU A 70 -39.70 19.02 4.57
CA GLU A 70 -38.41 18.46 4.95
C GLU A 70 -37.34 19.25 4.17
N PRO A 71 -36.40 19.94 4.83
CA PRO A 71 -35.29 20.55 4.12
C PRO A 71 -34.43 19.41 3.56
N GLU A 72 -34.59 19.18 2.26
CA GLU A 72 -33.78 18.26 1.47
C GLU A 72 -32.31 18.70 1.62
N VAL A 73 -31.60 18.04 2.54
CA VAL A 73 -30.13 18.12 2.60
C VAL A 73 -29.66 17.37 1.37
N VAL A 74 -29.54 18.11 0.27
CA VAL A 74 -28.92 17.64 -0.97
C VAL A 74 -27.44 17.43 -0.64
N GLU A 75 -27.10 16.29 -0.02
CA GLU A 75 -25.77 15.72 -0.20
C GLU A 75 -25.61 15.56 -1.71
N PRO A 76 -24.56 16.12 -2.32
CA PRO A 76 -24.34 15.92 -3.74
C PRO A 76 -24.03 14.44 -3.96
N GLU A 77 -25.07 13.66 -4.26
CA GLU A 77 -24.95 12.33 -4.84
C GLU A 77 -24.20 12.52 -6.16
N ILE A 78 -22.90 12.25 -6.13
CA ILE A 78 -22.15 12.05 -7.36
C ILE A 78 -22.78 10.79 -7.97
N PRO A 79 -23.42 10.87 -9.15
CA PRO A 79 -24.13 9.73 -9.71
C PRO A 79 -23.17 8.55 -9.85
N GLU A 80 -23.40 7.46 -9.10
CA GLU A 80 -22.58 6.24 -9.17
C GLU A 80 -22.47 5.73 -10.63
N SER A 81 -23.46 6.07 -11.46
CA SER A 81 -23.52 5.74 -12.89
C SER A 81 -22.46 6.41 -13.76
N GLU A 82 -21.84 7.52 -13.36
CA GLU A 82 -20.82 8.19 -14.17
C GLU A 82 -19.40 7.63 -13.96
N MET A 83 -19.10 7.00 -12.82
CA MET A 83 -17.77 6.42 -12.57
C MET A 83 -17.55 5.05 -13.25
N THR A 84 -18.60 4.35 -13.67
CA THR A 84 -18.49 2.97 -14.18
C THR A 84 -18.29 2.83 -15.69
N ASN A 85 -18.31 3.91 -16.47
CA ASN A 85 -18.32 3.83 -17.94
C ASN A 85 -16.95 4.02 -18.62
N ALA A 86 -15.86 4.13 -17.87
CA ALA A 86 -14.53 4.13 -18.50
C ALA A 86 -14.30 2.76 -19.19
N PRO A 87 -13.98 2.73 -20.50
CA PRO A 87 -13.75 1.47 -21.19
C PRO A 87 -12.59 0.72 -20.52
N LEU A 88 -12.85 -0.52 -20.11
CA LEU A 88 -11.82 -1.37 -19.52
C LEU A 88 -10.63 -1.46 -20.50
N PRO A 89 -9.38 -1.31 -20.02
CA PRO A 89 -8.22 -1.48 -20.87
C PRO A 89 -8.27 -2.86 -21.54
N PRO A 90 -7.83 -2.97 -22.80
CA PRO A 90 -7.84 -4.24 -23.51
C PRO A 90 -7.07 -5.30 -22.69
N ALA A 91 -7.65 -6.50 -22.59
CA ALA A 91 -7.01 -7.60 -21.92
C ALA A 91 -5.66 -7.90 -22.56
N LEU A 92 -4.66 -8.22 -21.74
CA LEU A 92 -3.35 -8.62 -22.23
C LEU A 92 -3.51 -9.84 -23.16
N PRO A 93 -2.77 -9.87 -24.28
CA PRO A 93 -2.78 -11.04 -25.14
C PRO A 93 -2.26 -12.24 -24.35
N MET A 94 -3.07 -13.29 -24.30
CA MET A 94 -2.60 -14.58 -23.82
C MET A 94 -1.51 -15.10 -24.77
N ASP A 95 -0.57 -15.85 -24.20
CA ASP A 95 0.44 -16.58 -24.97
C ASP A 95 1.44 -15.71 -25.72
N LYS A 96 1.81 -14.56 -25.15
CA LYS A 96 2.86 -13.70 -25.69
C LYS A 96 3.94 -13.36 -24.66
N THR A 97 5.12 -13.06 -25.18
CA THR A 97 6.19 -12.39 -24.44
C THR A 97 6.06 -10.91 -24.71
N ILE A 98 5.87 -10.12 -23.66
CA ILE A 98 5.70 -8.68 -23.70
C ILE A 98 6.89 -8.08 -22.98
N LEU A 99 7.70 -7.30 -23.69
CA LEU A 99 8.68 -6.44 -23.06
C LEU A 99 7.99 -5.09 -22.82
N LEU A 100 7.81 -4.71 -21.57
CA LEU A 100 7.37 -3.37 -21.20
C LEU A 100 8.59 -2.45 -21.32
N ASP A 101 8.87 -2.01 -22.54
CA ASP A 101 9.82 -0.94 -22.78
C ASP A 101 9.09 0.40 -22.64
N ASP A 102 9.65 1.29 -21.83
CA ASP A 102 9.17 2.65 -21.64
C ASP A 102 9.89 3.64 -22.55
N ALA A 103 10.72 3.15 -23.47
CA ALA A 103 11.15 3.94 -24.60
C ALA A 103 9.90 4.61 -25.21
N PRO A 104 9.91 5.95 -25.40
CA PRO A 104 8.79 6.62 -26.06
C PRO A 104 8.51 5.88 -27.37
N PRO A 105 7.23 5.67 -27.74
CA PRO A 105 6.89 5.02 -28.99
C PRO A 105 7.77 5.63 -30.09
N PRO A 106 8.44 4.81 -30.93
CA PRO A 106 9.30 5.36 -31.96
C PRO A 106 8.50 6.41 -32.71
N GLU A 107 9.04 7.64 -32.77
CA GLU A 107 8.35 8.74 -33.43
C GLU A 107 7.82 8.21 -34.77
N PRO A 108 6.51 8.38 -35.05
CA PRO A 108 5.92 7.84 -36.27
C PRO A 108 6.84 8.21 -37.41
N LEU A 109 7.39 7.21 -38.11
CA LEU A 109 8.28 7.43 -39.25
C LEU A 109 7.64 8.53 -40.08
N ALA A 110 8.32 9.70 -40.13
CA ALA A 110 7.75 10.89 -40.74
C ALA A 110 7.14 10.46 -42.07
N ALA A 111 5.84 10.73 -42.24
CA ALA A 111 5.15 10.39 -43.48
C ALA A 111 6.03 10.90 -44.63
N PRO A 112 6.32 10.05 -45.65
CA PRO A 112 7.28 10.39 -46.69
C PRO A 112 6.96 11.80 -47.17
N GLU A 113 7.93 12.70 -47.01
CA GLU A 113 7.79 14.11 -47.33
C GLU A 113 7.13 14.19 -48.71
N PRO A 114 5.92 14.77 -48.83
CA PRO A 114 5.27 14.87 -50.12
C PRO A 114 6.24 15.59 -51.05
N ALA A 115 6.56 14.92 -52.17
CA ALA A 115 7.51 15.41 -53.15
C ALA A 115 7.27 16.90 -53.39
N ALA A 116 8.28 17.72 -53.09
CA ALA A 116 8.19 19.16 -53.07
C ALA A 116 7.48 19.67 -54.33
N GLU A 117 6.26 20.17 -54.17
CA GLU A 117 5.62 20.99 -55.19
C GLU A 117 6.45 22.26 -55.29
N VAL A 118 7.04 22.48 -56.47
CA VAL A 118 7.84 23.66 -56.79
C VAL A 118 6.91 24.88 -56.74
N VAL A 119 6.85 25.54 -55.59
CA VAL A 119 6.19 26.84 -55.44
C VAL A 119 7.09 27.91 -56.08
N PRO A 120 6.61 28.68 -57.07
CA PRO A 120 7.39 29.75 -57.66
C PRO A 120 7.62 30.87 -56.64
N GLU A 121 8.87 31.33 -56.53
CA GLU A 121 9.30 32.41 -55.65
C GLU A 121 8.47 33.68 -55.88
N SER A 122 7.62 34.02 -54.91
CA SER A 122 7.05 35.36 -54.82
C SER A 122 7.98 36.22 -53.97
N GLY A 123 8.72 37.13 -54.62
CA GLY A 123 9.48 38.18 -53.96
C GLY A 123 8.54 39.11 -53.18
N ALA A 124 8.49 38.93 -51.86
CA ALA A 124 7.90 39.88 -50.94
C ALA A 124 8.95 40.24 -49.89
N VAL A 125 9.39 41.50 -49.95
CA VAL A 125 10.29 42.13 -49.00
C VAL A 125 9.52 42.34 -47.70
N GLU A 126 9.83 41.57 -46.66
CA GLU A 126 9.34 41.82 -45.30
C GLU A 126 10.27 42.79 -44.58
N ILE A 127 9.76 44.01 -44.39
CA ILE A 127 10.35 45.04 -43.55
C ILE A 127 9.66 44.89 -42.18
N SER A 128 10.35 44.31 -41.20
CA SER A 128 9.91 44.36 -39.80
C SER A 128 10.88 45.22 -38.97
N PRO A 129 10.37 46.19 -38.19
CA PRO A 129 11.20 47.08 -37.39
C PRO A 129 11.62 46.39 -36.09
N VAL A 130 12.94 46.38 -35.86
CA VAL A 130 13.57 46.01 -34.59
C VAL A 130 13.17 47.04 -33.54
N LYS A 131 12.51 46.58 -32.47
CA LYS A 131 12.25 47.37 -31.27
C LYS A 131 13.38 47.10 -30.27
N GLU A 132 14.35 48.00 -30.23
CA GLU A 132 15.40 48.03 -29.20
C GLU A 132 14.76 48.30 -27.83
N GLY A 133 14.93 47.35 -26.90
CA GLY A 133 14.67 47.57 -25.48
C GLY A 133 15.89 48.20 -24.80
N PRO A 134 15.70 49.00 -23.74
CA PRO A 134 16.78 49.71 -23.07
C PRO A 134 17.70 48.76 -22.29
N PRO A 135 18.95 49.19 -21.99
CA PRO A 135 19.97 48.34 -21.39
C PRO A 135 19.61 47.96 -19.95
N LEU A 136 19.82 46.69 -19.58
CA LEU A 136 19.86 46.28 -18.18
C LEU A 136 21.04 46.97 -17.49
N GLU A 137 20.73 47.85 -16.53
CA GLU A 137 21.70 48.31 -15.53
C GLU A 137 22.07 47.13 -14.61
N GLU A 138 23.35 46.76 -14.65
CA GLU A 138 23.98 45.86 -13.70
C GLU A 138 23.96 46.49 -12.30
N SER A 139 23.23 45.88 -11.37
CA SER A 139 23.31 46.25 -9.96
C SER A 139 24.61 45.71 -9.36
N PRO A 140 25.41 46.52 -8.63
CA PRO A 140 26.64 46.05 -8.00
C PRO A 140 26.35 45.04 -6.91
N ARG A 141 27.07 43.92 -6.97
CA ARG A 141 27.11 42.88 -5.96
C ARG A 141 27.95 43.39 -4.78
N GLU A 142 27.32 43.96 -3.76
CA GLU A 142 28.00 44.28 -2.50
C GLU A 142 28.24 43.00 -1.69
N GLU A 143 29.49 42.52 -1.73
CA GLU A 143 30.09 41.66 -0.73
C GLU A 143 30.29 42.46 0.57
N SER A 144 29.37 42.35 1.52
CA SER A 144 29.62 42.83 2.89
C SER A 144 30.13 41.69 3.77
N LEU A 145 31.46 41.63 3.88
CA LEU A 145 32.20 40.88 4.88
C LEU A 145 31.71 41.21 6.30
N ALA A 146 31.34 40.17 7.04
CA ALA A 146 31.05 40.23 8.46
C ALA A 146 32.29 40.68 9.25
N LYS A 147 32.21 41.84 9.89
CA LYS A 147 33.08 42.26 11.00
C LYS A 147 32.41 41.88 12.33
N PRO A 148 33.14 41.36 13.33
CA PRO A 148 32.58 41.12 14.65
C PRO A 148 32.38 42.45 15.39
N ALA A 149 31.20 42.62 16.00
CA ALA A 149 30.86 43.79 16.81
C ALA A 149 31.33 43.63 18.26
N ASP A 150 31.85 44.73 18.80
CA ASP A 150 32.28 44.96 20.18
C ASP A 150 31.09 44.96 21.16
N PRO A 151 31.19 44.34 22.36
CA PRO A 151 30.09 44.29 23.32
C PRO A 151 30.21 45.43 24.35
N ALA A 152 29.77 46.64 24.00
CA ALA A 152 29.50 47.67 25.01
C ALA A 152 28.70 48.84 24.43
N GLN A 153 27.37 48.78 24.53
CA GLN A 153 26.51 49.91 24.93
C GLN A 153 25.04 49.48 24.93
N VAL A 154 24.52 49.21 26.13
CA VAL A 154 23.09 49.16 26.40
C VAL A 154 22.59 50.60 26.43
N ARG A 155 21.73 50.95 25.47
CA ARG A 155 20.85 52.12 25.55
C ARG A 155 19.41 51.64 25.40
N GLU A 156 18.62 51.92 26.44
CA GLU A 156 17.17 51.91 26.42
C GLU A 156 16.66 52.94 25.41
N ASP A 157 15.87 52.49 24.42
CA ASP A 157 14.54 53.02 24.10
C ASP A 157 14.12 52.70 22.65
N LYS A 158 12.84 52.33 22.53
CA LYS A 158 12.03 52.03 21.32
C LYS A 158 12.20 50.63 20.72
N ALA A 159 11.10 49.87 20.80
CA ALA A 159 10.92 48.62 20.07
C ALA A 159 11.17 48.86 18.56
N PRO A 160 11.97 48.01 17.89
CA PRO A 160 12.21 48.15 16.47
C PRO A 160 10.91 47.92 15.68
N PRO A 161 10.69 48.66 14.58
CA PRO A 161 9.63 48.31 13.64
C PRO A 161 9.87 46.89 13.12
N ILE A 162 8.83 46.06 13.21
CA ILE A 162 8.87 44.70 12.67
C ILE A 162 8.93 44.83 11.14
N GLU A 163 10.11 44.66 10.56
CA GLU A 163 10.28 44.50 9.12
C GLU A 163 9.80 43.10 8.73
N VAL A 164 8.57 43.03 8.21
CA VAL A 164 8.02 41.82 7.61
C VAL A 164 8.64 41.65 6.23
N SER A 165 9.59 40.74 6.12
CA SER A 165 10.13 40.27 4.84
C SER A 165 9.00 39.65 4.00
N ARG A 166 8.84 40.10 2.76
CA ARG A 166 7.85 39.58 1.79
C ARG A 166 8.03 38.11 1.42
N HIS A 167 9.08 37.44 1.91
CA HIS A 167 9.34 36.02 1.65
C HIS A 167 8.87 35.09 2.79
N ASP A 168 8.27 35.64 3.86
CA ASP A 168 7.80 34.86 5.01
C ASP A 168 6.29 34.60 4.92
N ILE A 169 5.88 33.78 3.95
CA ILE A 169 4.46 33.48 3.65
C ILE A 169 3.84 32.52 4.71
N ILE A 170 4.61 32.08 5.70
CA ILE A 170 4.18 31.05 6.67
C ILE A 170 3.65 31.65 7.98
N ALA A 171 3.93 32.91 8.31
CA ALA A 171 3.78 33.39 9.70
C ALA A 171 2.42 34.01 10.09
N HIS A 172 1.49 34.30 9.18
CA HIS A 172 0.28 35.07 9.51
C HIS A 172 -1.06 34.42 9.10
N ARG A 173 -1.31 33.17 9.51
CA ARG A 173 -2.70 32.74 9.78
C ARG A 173 -2.99 33.09 11.24
N GLY A 174 -3.95 33.98 11.49
CA GLY A 174 -4.24 34.58 12.80
C GLY A 174 -4.48 33.57 13.93
N HIS A 175 -4.52 34.07 15.18
CA HIS A 175 -4.69 33.25 16.40
C HIS A 175 -5.87 32.26 16.32
N GLU A 176 -6.92 32.61 15.58
CA GLU A 176 -8.11 31.77 15.36
C GLU A 176 -7.80 30.50 14.56
N ALA A 177 -6.92 30.57 13.56
CA ALA A 177 -6.48 29.41 12.77
C ALA A 177 -5.60 28.45 13.58
N ARG A 178 -4.88 28.96 14.59
CA ARG A 178 -4.11 28.13 15.53
C ARG A 178 -5.03 27.47 16.55
N PHE A 179 -6.04 28.18 17.04
CA PHE A 179 -7.03 27.65 17.98
C PHE A 179 -7.91 26.56 17.38
N GLY A 180 -8.42 26.76 16.16
CA GLY A 180 -9.16 25.71 15.43
C GLY A 180 -8.30 24.48 15.18
N ARG A 181 -6.99 24.66 14.93
CA ARG A 181 -6.05 23.54 14.78
C ARG A 181 -5.81 22.78 16.08
N SER A 182 -5.65 23.44 17.23
CA SER A 182 -5.42 22.70 18.49
C SER A 182 -6.66 21.96 18.95
N MET A 183 -7.85 22.58 18.86
CA MET A 183 -9.11 21.93 19.25
C MET A 183 -9.45 20.72 18.37
N MET A 184 -9.26 20.81 17.05
CA MET A 184 -9.51 19.68 16.15
C MET A 184 -8.42 18.60 16.24
N ALA A 185 -7.17 18.99 16.50
CA ALA A 185 -6.07 18.04 16.65
C ALA A 185 -6.13 17.26 17.96
N ASP A 186 -6.67 17.80 19.05
CA ASP A 186 -6.71 17.08 20.32
C ASP A 186 -7.93 16.15 20.44
N HIS A 187 -9.03 16.44 19.72
CA HIS A 187 -10.29 15.67 19.86
C HIS A 187 -10.38 14.41 19.01
N TYR A 188 -9.68 14.32 17.88
CA TYR A 188 -9.76 13.15 16.99
C TYR A 188 -8.38 12.49 16.84
N SER A 189 -8.12 11.41 17.58
CA SER A 189 -6.97 10.53 17.33
C SER A 189 -7.36 9.46 16.33
N TYR A 190 -7.02 9.68 15.06
CA TYR A 190 -7.20 8.66 14.02
C TYR A 190 -6.12 7.59 14.17
N GLU A 191 -6.51 6.34 14.00
CA GLU A 191 -5.57 5.25 13.89
C GLU A 191 -4.74 5.39 12.61
N ALA A 192 -3.51 4.90 12.63
CA ALA A 192 -2.64 4.96 11.47
C ALA A 192 -3.19 4.20 10.25
N THR A 193 -3.99 3.16 10.50
CA THR A 193 -4.73 2.37 9.52
C THR A 193 -5.68 3.25 8.69
N GLU A 194 -6.23 4.32 9.26
CA GLU A 194 -7.12 5.26 8.57
C GLU A 194 -6.42 6.07 7.48
N PHE A 195 -5.13 6.35 7.64
CA PHE A 195 -4.34 7.09 6.64
C PHE A 195 -3.96 6.22 5.45
N SER A 196 -3.77 4.92 5.68
CA SER A 196 -3.43 3.96 4.65
C SER A 196 -4.64 3.56 3.81
N GLY A 197 -4.42 3.29 2.53
CA GLY A 197 -5.50 2.92 1.61
C GLY A 197 -5.20 3.30 0.17
N GLN A 198 -6.21 3.06 -0.67
CA GLN A 198 -6.20 3.43 -2.08
C GLN A 198 -7.10 4.65 -2.26
N PHE A 199 -6.65 5.62 -3.04
CA PHE A 199 -7.37 6.85 -3.29
C PHE A 199 -7.43 7.10 -4.79
N ARG A 200 -8.56 7.60 -5.28
CA ARG A 200 -8.77 7.89 -6.69
C ARG A 200 -9.15 9.36 -6.87
N THR A 201 -8.54 10.00 -7.84
CA THR A 201 -8.90 11.35 -8.27
C THR A 201 -9.99 11.31 -9.35
N ARG A 202 -10.54 12.47 -9.73
CA ARG A 202 -11.56 12.55 -10.77
C ARG A 202 -11.05 12.14 -12.16
N ASP A 203 -9.76 12.26 -12.42
CA ASP A 203 -9.08 11.86 -13.66
C ASP A 203 -8.60 10.39 -13.65
N ASP A 204 -9.14 9.55 -12.75
CA ASP A 204 -8.78 8.13 -12.59
C ASP A 204 -7.31 7.86 -12.24
N ARG A 205 -6.58 8.89 -11.77
CA ARG A 205 -5.27 8.71 -11.15
C ARG A 205 -5.47 8.08 -9.77
N VAL A 206 -4.67 7.07 -9.49
CA VAL A 206 -4.72 6.34 -8.23
C VAL A 206 -3.50 6.69 -7.41
N ILE A 207 -3.74 7.00 -6.14
CA ILE A 207 -2.72 7.28 -5.14
C ILE A 207 -2.85 6.22 -4.05
N SER A 208 -1.77 5.51 -3.76
CA SER A 208 -1.74 4.52 -2.68
C SER A 208 -0.96 5.09 -1.50
N ILE A 209 -1.56 5.09 -0.31
CA ILE A 209 -0.86 5.36 0.95
C ILE A 209 -0.63 4.02 1.65
N ILE A 210 0.63 3.66 1.83
CA ILE A 210 1.05 2.36 2.37
C ILE A 210 1.64 2.61 3.75
N ASP A 211 1.15 1.89 4.76
CA ASP A 211 1.81 1.88 6.06
C ASP A 211 3.09 1.05 5.96
N ALA A 212 4.24 1.70 6.14
CA ALA A 212 5.54 1.05 6.17
C ALA A 212 6.34 1.51 7.37
N ARG A 213 5.66 1.93 8.45
CA ARG A 213 6.31 2.43 9.67
C ARG A 213 7.09 1.35 10.42
N ASP A 214 6.60 0.12 10.38
CA ASP A 214 7.25 -1.04 11.01
C ASP A 214 8.29 -1.72 10.10
N THR A 215 8.60 -1.10 8.97
CA THR A 215 9.64 -1.54 8.04
C THR A 215 10.91 -0.69 8.18
N LYS A 216 11.95 -1.01 7.39
CA LYS A 216 13.14 -0.16 7.24
C LYS A 216 12.84 1.28 6.79
N TYR A 217 11.66 1.55 6.21
CA TYR A 217 11.30 2.88 5.74
C TYR A 217 10.87 3.81 6.88
N GLY A 218 10.34 3.25 7.98
CA GLY A 218 10.00 3.97 9.21
C GLY A 218 8.88 5.01 9.07
N ARG A 219 8.15 5.03 7.95
CA ARG A 219 7.19 6.09 7.57
C ARG A 219 6.11 5.53 6.64
N PHE A 220 5.04 6.30 6.43
CA PHE A 220 4.12 6.03 5.32
C PHE A 220 4.84 6.20 3.97
N LEU A 221 4.44 5.40 3.00
CA LEU A 221 4.84 5.57 1.60
C LEU A 221 3.64 6.09 0.80
N ILE A 222 3.92 6.95 -0.17
CA ILE A 222 2.95 7.38 -1.18
C ILE A 222 3.40 6.84 -2.53
N TYR A 223 2.53 6.09 -3.20
CA TYR A 223 2.66 5.73 -4.60
C TYR A 223 1.70 6.56 -5.43
N ASP A 224 2.20 7.16 -6.49
CA ASP A 224 1.43 7.95 -7.44
C ASP A 224 1.47 7.31 -8.82
N SER A 225 0.32 6.83 -9.29
CA SER A 225 0.25 6.07 -10.53
C SER A 225 0.33 6.90 -11.80
N LYS A 226 0.19 8.23 -11.72
CA LYS A 226 0.41 9.10 -12.88
C LYS A 226 1.91 9.25 -13.15
N ASN A 227 2.66 9.62 -12.11
CA ASN A 227 4.10 9.88 -12.22
C ASN A 227 4.96 8.62 -12.00
N LYS A 228 4.33 7.50 -11.64
CA LYS A 228 5.00 6.23 -11.31
C LYS A 228 6.07 6.39 -10.23
N THR A 229 5.84 7.33 -9.32
CA THR A 229 6.79 7.61 -8.23
C THR A 229 6.30 7.02 -6.94
N LEU A 230 7.26 6.50 -6.18
CA LEU A 230 7.06 6.07 -4.81
C LEU A 230 7.99 6.87 -3.91
N ARG A 231 7.42 7.49 -2.88
CA ARG A 231 8.14 8.41 -2.00
C ARG A 231 7.76 8.19 -0.53
N ARG A 232 8.64 8.53 0.39
CA ARG A 232 8.32 8.56 1.83
C ARG A 232 7.56 9.83 2.17
N LEU A 233 6.58 9.70 3.05
CA LEU A 233 5.88 10.82 3.64
C LEU A 233 6.57 11.22 4.95
N LYS A 234 7.20 12.39 4.98
CA LYS A 234 7.76 12.97 6.20
C LYS A 234 6.66 13.75 6.93
N GLU A 235 6.40 13.41 8.18
CA GLU A 235 5.44 14.14 8.99
C GLU A 235 5.93 15.58 9.23
N PHE A 236 5.10 16.55 8.86
CA PHE A 236 5.32 17.98 9.13
C PHE A 236 4.35 18.50 10.20
N GLY A 237 3.17 17.90 10.28
CA GLY A 237 2.23 18.04 11.39
C GLY A 237 1.21 16.90 11.36
N LYS A 238 0.32 16.85 12.35
CA LYS A 238 -0.60 15.71 12.59
C LYS A 238 -1.33 15.15 11.36
N TYR A 239 -1.71 16.01 10.42
CA TYR A 239 -2.41 15.64 9.18
C TYR A 239 -1.70 16.14 7.92
N VAL A 240 -0.48 16.65 8.06
CA VAL A 240 0.26 17.29 6.98
C VAL A 240 1.60 16.58 6.83
N TYR A 241 1.80 15.99 5.67
CA TYR A 241 3.03 15.30 5.32
C TYR A 241 3.68 15.98 4.13
N THR A 242 5.01 16.00 4.10
CA THR A 242 5.80 16.48 2.96
C THR A 242 6.35 15.31 2.17
N ILE A 243 6.44 15.51 0.86
CA ILE A 243 6.99 14.57 -0.10
C ILE A 243 8.35 15.11 -0.56
N GLY A 244 9.43 14.35 -0.36
CA GLY A 244 10.76 14.71 -0.87
C GLY A 244 10.93 14.38 -2.37
N PRO A 245 12.11 14.56 -2.98
CA PRO A 245 12.29 14.32 -4.42
C PRO A 245 12.40 12.83 -4.78
N SER A 246 12.72 11.97 -3.82
CA SER A 246 12.91 10.54 -4.02
C SER A 246 12.40 9.73 -2.82
N LEU A 247 12.56 8.40 -2.88
CA LEU A 247 12.20 7.52 -1.76
C LEU A 247 13.03 7.84 -0.50
N ASP A 248 14.31 8.17 -0.66
CA ASP A 248 15.27 8.27 0.45
C ASP A 248 15.68 9.71 0.79
N ALA A 249 15.32 10.69 -0.05
CA ALA A 249 15.54 12.10 0.23
C ALA A 249 14.24 12.78 0.66
N ASP A 250 14.30 13.56 1.73
CA ASP A 250 13.18 14.36 2.24
C ASP A 250 13.16 15.78 1.66
N GLU A 251 14.30 16.26 1.18
CA GLU A 251 14.52 17.64 0.72
C GLU A 251 15.20 17.65 -0.66
N PRO A 252 14.90 18.65 -1.52
CA PRO A 252 13.88 19.68 -1.32
C PRO A 252 12.45 19.12 -1.30
N VAL A 253 11.53 19.80 -0.62
CA VAL A 253 10.12 19.39 -0.59
C VAL A 253 9.54 19.55 -2.00
N ALA A 254 9.15 18.43 -2.61
CA ALA A 254 8.60 18.35 -3.96
C ALA A 254 7.05 18.26 -3.97
N GLY A 255 6.45 18.16 -2.79
CA GLY A 255 4.99 18.10 -2.65
C GLY A 255 4.53 17.99 -1.20
N THR A 256 3.22 18.06 -1.01
CA THR A 256 2.56 17.91 0.29
C THR A 256 1.29 17.07 0.18
N VAL A 257 0.99 16.35 1.27
CA VAL A 257 -0.25 15.62 1.49
C VAL A 257 -0.92 16.20 2.72
N THR A 258 -2.13 16.71 2.59
CA THR A 258 -2.94 17.19 3.72
C THR A 258 -4.19 16.34 3.85
N PHE A 259 -4.22 15.44 4.83
CA PHE A 259 -5.38 14.60 5.10
C PHE A 259 -6.54 15.42 5.63
N LEU A 260 -7.72 15.19 5.04
CA LEU A 260 -8.95 15.85 5.43
C LEU A 260 -9.82 14.82 6.13
N ALA A 261 -9.97 15.00 7.44
CA ALA A 261 -10.93 14.25 8.21
C ALA A 261 -12.36 14.62 7.80
N LYS A 262 -13.22 13.61 7.72
CA LYS A 262 -14.68 13.75 7.71
C LYS A 262 -15.18 12.83 8.82
N ASP A 263 -15.79 13.40 9.85
CA ASP A 263 -16.24 12.68 11.05
C ASP A 263 -15.07 11.91 11.71
N ASP A 264 -15.22 10.61 11.95
CA ASP A 264 -14.21 9.76 12.59
C ASP A 264 -13.27 9.07 11.59
N ARG A 265 -13.27 9.47 10.30
CA ARG A 265 -12.47 8.81 9.24
C ARG A 265 -11.73 9.76 8.30
N ILE A 266 -10.70 9.24 7.66
CA ILE A 266 -9.97 9.93 6.59
C ILE A 266 -10.54 9.49 5.24
N GLU A 267 -11.41 10.32 4.67
CA GLU A 267 -12.11 10.02 3.40
C GLU A 267 -11.38 10.58 2.17
N ARG A 268 -10.55 11.62 2.35
CA ARG A 268 -9.84 12.28 1.25
C ARG A 268 -8.63 13.06 1.74
N PHE A 269 -7.78 13.50 0.82
CA PHE A 269 -6.70 14.43 1.12
C PHE A 269 -6.48 15.43 -0.01
N ILE A 270 -5.71 16.48 0.29
CA ILE A 270 -5.21 17.41 -0.70
C ILE A 270 -3.79 16.96 -1.07
N LEU A 271 -3.57 16.68 -2.34
CA LEU A 271 -2.26 16.37 -2.91
C LEU A 271 -1.77 17.56 -3.72
N MET A 272 -0.61 18.09 -3.37
CA MET A 272 0.09 19.10 -4.16
C MET A 272 1.47 18.56 -4.52
N THR A 273 1.78 18.47 -5.81
CA THR A 273 3.10 18.08 -6.31
C THR A 273 3.63 19.14 -7.27
N ASP A 274 4.95 19.29 -7.33
CA ASP A 274 5.59 20.26 -8.22
C ASP A 274 5.29 20.02 -9.70
N ASP A 275 5.08 18.75 -10.07
CA ASP A 275 4.84 18.31 -11.46
C ASP A 275 3.53 18.85 -12.03
N ASP A 276 2.48 18.97 -11.20
CA ASP A 276 1.13 19.31 -11.69
C ASP A 276 0.74 20.77 -11.43
N ARG A 277 1.42 21.47 -10.51
CA ARG A 277 1.09 22.85 -10.03
C ARG A 277 -0.37 23.06 -9.59
N LEU A 278 -1.18 22.02 -9.58
CA LEU A 278 -2.60 22.00 -9.26
C LEU A 278 -2.81 21.07 -8.06
N ALA A 279 -3.72 21.48 -7.16
CA ALA A 279 -4.13 20.66 -6.05
C ALA A 279 -5.11 19.58 -6.53
N HIS A 280 -4.78 18.33 -6.25
CA HIS A 280 -5.66 17.18 -6.47
C HIS A 280 -6.37 16.81 -5.18
N PHE A 281 -7.57 16.23 -5.31
CA PHE A 281 -8.39 15.80 -4.18
C PHE A 281 -8.73 14.31 -4.29
N PRO A 282 -7.77 13.39 -4.06
CA PRO A 282 -8.03 11.97 -4.08
C PRO A 282 -9.06 11.57 -3.02
N VAL A 283 -10.01 10.72 -3.38
CA VAL A 283 -11.06 10.16 -2.51
C VAL A 283 -10.72 8.71 -2.21
N LYS A 284 -10.84 8.29 -0.95
CA LYS A 284 -10.53 6.94 -0.49
C LYS A 284 -11.50 5.94 -1.12
N VAL A 285 -10.96 4.84 -1.63
CA VAL A 285 -11.73 3.70 -2.13
C VAL A 285 -11.79 2.65 -1.02
N HIS A 286 -12.97 2.48 -0.42
CA HIS A 286 -13.18 1.55 0.69
C HIS A 286 -13.31 0.12 0.19
N VAL A 287 -12.31 -0.70 0.50
CA VAL A 287 -12.38 -2.17 0.32
C VAL A 287 -13.00 -2.82 1.56
N ARG A 288 -13.56 -4.01 1.40
CA ARG A 288 -14.12 -4.78 2.53
C ARG A 288 -13.07 -5.76 3.04
N GLU A 289 -12.59 -5.53 4.25
CA GLU A 289 -11.56 -6.37 4.87
C GLU A 289 -12.13 -7.17 6.03
N SER A 290 -11.69 -8.42 6.17
CA SER A 290 -12.08 -9.28 7.29
C SER A 290 -10.94 -10.22 7.66
N ASP A 291 -10.58 -10.25 8.94
CA ASP A 291 -9.67 -11.25 9.50
C ASP A 291 -10.39 -12.58 9.68
N VAL A 292 -9.75 -13.67 9.28
CA VAL A 292 -10.29 -15.03 9.37
C VAL A 292 -9.25 -15.99 9.87
N ARG A 293 -9.71 -17.11 10.42
CA ARG A 293 -8.85 -18.26 10.74
C ARG A 293 -9.19 -19.42 9.83
N PHE A 294 -8.17 -20.12 9.34
CA PHE A 294 -8.35 -21.27 8.46
C PHE A 294 -7.47 -22.45 8.89
N PRO A 295 -7.96 -23.68 8.71
CA PRO A 295 -7.22 -24.88 9.09
C PRO A 295 -6.09 -25.17 8.09
N VAL A 296 -4.94 -25.56 8.61
CA VAL A 296 -3.75 -25.98 7.86
C VAL A 296 -3.27 -27.33 8.39
N PRO A 297 -2.82 -28.26 7.53
CA PRO A 297 -2.21 -29.51 7.98
C PRO A 297 -0.99 -29.22 8.87
N GLY A 298 -1.03 -29.70 10.12
CA GLY A 298 0.02 -29.53 11.11
C GLY A 298 1.27 -30.36 10.82
N GLU A 299 2.35 -30.13 11.56
CA GLU A 299 3.55 -30.96 11.44
C GLU A 299 3.27 -32.38 11.97
N GLU A 300 3.71 -33.39 11.23
CA GLU A 300 3.58 -34.80 11.59
C GLU A 300 4.52 -35.12 12.77
N LYS A 301 4.05 -34.88 14.01
CA LYS A 301 4.82 -35.13 15.23
C LYS A 301 4.81 -36.60 15.65
N GLY A 302 5.11 -37.53 14.74
CA GLY A 302 5.31 -38.96 15.03
C GLY A 302 4.14 -39.73 15.67
N SER A 303 3.08 -39.05 16.09
CA SER A 303 1.80 -39.60 16.50
C SER A 303 0.93 -39.74 15.25
N ARG A 304 0.26 -40.89 15.12
CA ARG A 304 -0.57 -41.27 13.97
C ARG A 304 -1.82 -40.39 13.74
N GLU A 305 -1.98 -39.32 14.52
CA GLU A 305 -3.07 -38.35 14.41
C GLU A 305 -2.61 -37.15 13.58
N GLU A 306 -3.30 -36.88 12.47
CA GLU A 306 -3.11 -35.66 11.69
C GLU A 306 -3.48 -34.45 12.56
N SER A 307 -2.47 -33.72 13.03
CA SER A 307 -2.71 -32.46 13.72
C SER A 307 -3.19 -31.41 12.70
N THR A 308 -4.21 -30.63 13.06
CA THR A 308 -4.65 -29.47 12.29
C THR A 308 -4.31 -28.21 13.08
N GLU A 309 -3.64 -27.26 12.45
CA GLU A 309 -3.29 -25.96 13.03
C GLU A 309 -4.20 -24.88 12.44
N GLU A 310 -4.67 -23.93 13.26
CA GLU A 310 -5.33 -22.73 12.74
C GLU A 310 -4.30 -21.68 12.33
N ARG A 311 -4.53 -21.01 11.21
CA ARG A 311 -3.73 -19.89 10.72
C ARG A 311 -4.57 -18.65 10.54
N ALA A 312 -3.99 -17.50 10.89
CA ALA A 312 -4.57 -16.20 10.60
C ALA A 312 -4.41 -15.87 9.11
N GLY A 313 -5.51 -15.42 8.52
CA GLY A 313 -5.55 -14.85 7.19
C GLY A 313 -6.42 -13.61 7.17
N ARG A 314 -6.30 -12.84 6.10
CA ARG A 314 -7.13 -11.68 5.83
C ARG A 314 -7.71 -11.79 4.43
N THR A 315 -9.01 -11.59 4.36
CA THR A 315 -9.74 -11.45 3.10
C THR A 315 -9.92 -9.96 2.80
N THR A 316 -9.59 -9.55 1.57
CA THR A 316 -9.78 -8.19 1.04
C THR A 316 -10.67 -8.28 -0.20
N LEU A 317 -11.89 -7.74 -0.13
CA LEU A 317 -12.89 -7.83 -1.19
C LEU A 317 -13.14 -6.47 -1.84
N PRO A 318 -13.49 -6.45 -3.14
CA PRO A 318 -13.88 -5.21 -3.80
C PRO A 318 -15.02 -4.52 -3.05
N PRO A 319 -15.13 -3.18 -3.17
CA PRO A 319 -16.10 -2.38 -2.42
C PRO A 319 -17.53 -2.92 -2.48
N THR A 320 -17.94 -3.42 -3.65
CA THR A 320 -19.30 -3.90 -3.93
C THR A 320 -19.30 -5.25 -4.67
N GLY A 321 -20.47 -5.89 -4.73
CA GLY A 321 -20.69 -7.12 -5.52
C GLY A 321 -20.24 -8.43 -4.85
N THR A 322 -20.56 -9.54 -5.53
CA THR A 322 -20.22 -10.93 -5.16
C THR A 322 -19.78 -11.72 -6.41
N GLY A 323 -19.18 -12.90 -6.22
CA GLY A 323 -18.71 -13.74 -7.33
C GLY A 323 -17.43 -13.18 -7.96
N HIS A 324 -16.57 -12.59 -7.15
CA HIS A 324 -15.32 -11.98 -7.62
C HIS A 324 -14.30 -13.07 -7.98
N PRO A 325 -13.50 -12.88 -9.05
CA PRO A 325 -12.29 -13.69 -9.23
C PRO A 325 -11.37 -13.53 -8.01
N GLY A 326 -10.81 -14.64 -7.56
CA GLY A 326 -10.10 -14.73 -6.29
C GLY A 326 -8.61 -14.96 -6.48
N VAL A 327 -7.77 -14.30 -5.69
CA VAL A 327 -6.33 -14.54 -5.60
C VAL A 327 -5.92 -14.90 -4.18
N VAL A 328 -5.25 -16.05 -4.01
CA VAL A 328 -4.48 -16.32 -2.80
C VAL A 328 -3.05 -15.82 -2.98
N LEU A 329 -2.60 -14.92 -2.10
CA LEU A 329 -1.27 -14.35 -2.13
C LEU A 329 -0.28 -15.22 -1.35
N ALA A 330 0.75 -15.72 -2.04
CA ALA A 330 1.86 -16.46 -1.45
C ALA A 330 3.15 -15.65 -1.60
N TYR A 331 3.72 -15.16 -0.51
CA TYR A 331 4.88 -14.24 -0.53
C TYR A 331 6.22 -14.84 -0.06
N GLY A 332 6.27 -16.17 0.07
CA GLY A 332 7.48 -16.93 0.36
C GLY A 332 7.78 -17.06 1.86
N GLY A 333 8.94 -17.62 2.17
CA GLY A 333 9.32 -17.93 3.56
C GLY A 333 9.88 -16.77 4.36
N LYS A 334 10.07 -15.57 3.77
CA LYS A 334 10.49 -14.39 4.52
C LYS A 334 9.25 -13.66 5.03
N CYS A 335 9.27 -13.24 6.30
CA CYS A 335 8.22 -12.44 6.86
C CYS A 335 8.20 -11.06 6.21
N VAL A 336 7.02 -10.66 5.75
CA VAL A 336 6.77 -9.36 5.13
C VAL A 336 5.88 -8.58 6.08
N ASP A 337 6.17 -7.30 6.19
CA ASP A 337 5.37 -6.38 7.00
C ASP A 337 3.91 -6.33 6.53
N GLU A 338 2.99 -6.31 7.49
CA GLU A 338 1.55 -6.37 7.21
C GLU A 338 1.08 -5.17 6.39
N GLY A 339 1.61 -3.98 6.64
CA GLY A 339 1.22 -2.76 5.92
C GLY A 339 1.58 -2.80 4.44
N LEU A 340 2.71 -3.43 4.08
CA LEU A 340 3.07 -3.69 2.68
C LEU A 340 2.11 -4.69 2.02
N ILE A 341 1.79 -5.78 2.71
CA ILE A 341 0.83 -6.79 2.21
C ILE A 341 -0.55 -6.15 2.00
N GLN A 342 -1.03 -5.37 2.97
CA GLN A 342 -2.29 -4.63 2.88
C GLN A 342 -2.29 -3.66 1.70
N GLY A 343 -1.21 -2.89 1.52
CA GLY A 343 -1.06 -2.00 0.36
C GLY A 343 -1.29 -2.73 -0.96
N PHE A 344 -0.65 -3.89 -1.15
CA PHE A 344 -0.77 -4.69 -2.37
C PHE A 344 -2.15 -5.35 -2.54
N THR A 345 -2.67 -5.97 -1.48
CA THR A 345 -4.00 -6.62 -1.52
C THR A 345 -5.12 -5.62 -1.79
N ARG A 346 -5.05 -4.41 -1.22
CA ARG A 346 -5.97 -3.30 -1.53
C ARG A 346 -5.85 -2.84 -2.99
N SER A 347 -4.64 -2.73 -3.55
CA SER A 347 -4.45 -2.38 -4.97
C SER A 347 -5.13 -3.39 -5.91
N LEU A 348 -4.95 -4.69 -5.65
CA LEU A 348 -5.62 -5.76 -6.40
C LEU A 348 -7.14 -5.71 -6.21
N SER A 349 -7.61 -5.36 -5.01
CA SER A 349 -9.03 -5.35 -4.69
C SER A 349 -9.79 -4.18 -5.32
N VAL A 350 -9.18 -3.00 -5.34
CA VAL A 350 -9.68 -1.85 -6.12
C VAL A 350 -9.69 -2.13 -7.63
N SER A 351 -8.87 -3.08 -8.09
CA SER A 351 -8.88 -3.58 -9.47
C SER A 351 -9.93 -4.69 -9.72
N GLY A 352 -10.83 -4.94 -8.76
CA GLY A 352 -11.95 -5.87 -8.92
C GLY A 352 -11.65 -7.33 -8.59
N LEU A 353 -10.52 -7.61 -7.91
CA LEU A 353 -10.19 -8.95 -7.44
C LEU A 353 -10.54 -9.12 -5.95
N ALA A 354 -10.98 -10.30 -5.56
CA ALA A 354 -10.96 -10.67 -4.16
C ALA A 354 -9.59 -11.29 -3.83
N VAL A 355 -9.01 -10.92 -2.69
CA VAL A 355 -7.66 -11.33 -2.30
C VAL A 355 -7.68 -11.97 -0.93
N PHE A 356 -6.95 -13.07 -0.80
CA PHE A 356 -6.69 -13.72 0.47
C PHE A 356 -5.19 -13.72 0.74
N SER A 357 -4.77 -13.05 1.81
CA SER A 357 -3.41 -13.12 2.32
C SER A 357 -3.41 -13.90 3.64
N PHE A 358 -2.32 -14.58 3.95
CA PHE A 358 -2.14 -15.26 5.22
C PHE A 358 -0.71 -15.08 5.69
N VAL A 359 -0.49 -15.24 7.00
CA VAL A 359 0.86 -15.14 7.58
C VAL A 359 1.50 -16.53 7.57
N PRO A 360 2.64 -16.74 6.87
CA PRO A 360 3.33 -18.02 6.83
C PRO A 360 3.74 -18.50 8.23
N SER A 361 3.90 -19.82 8.41
CA SER A 361 4.45 -20.32 9.67
C SER A 361 5.85 -19.76 9.94
N GLY A 362 6.08 -19.38 11.20
CA GLY A 362 7.34 -18.78 11.64
C GLY A 362 7.35 -17.25 11.61
N CYS A 363 6.32 -16.60 11.08
CA CYS A 363 6.20 -15.13 11.08
C CYS A 363 5.34 -14.55 12.20
N ASN A 364 4.58 -15.39 12.91
CA ASN A 364 3.83 -15.00 14.10
C ASN A 364 4.71 -15.20 15.34
N ASP A 365 5.68 -14.32 15.56
CA ASP A 365 6.37 -14.26 16.86
C ASP A 365 5.75 -13.14 17.70
N PRO A 366 4.85 -13.45 18.65
CA PRO A 366 4.11 -12.45 19.43
C PRO A 366 5.00 -11.65 20.40
N GLU A 367 6.29 -11.99 20.53
CA GLU A 367 7.21 -11.33 21.46
C GLU A 367 7.89 -10.06 20.91
N GLY A 368 7.46 -9.56 19.73
CA GLY A 368 8.00 -8.31 19.19
C GLY A 368 9.50 -8.37 18.92
N LEU A 369 10.06 -9.58 18.76
CA LEU A 369 11.43 -9.74 18.30
C LEU A 369 11.51 -9.11 16.90
N PRO A 370 12.49 -8.23 16.66
CA PRO A 370 12.61 -7.57 15.36
C PRO A 370 12.67 -8.63 14.26
N VAL A 371 12.01 -8.35 13.13
CA VAL A 371 11.90 -9.15 11.89
C VAL A 371 13.27 -9.54 11.27
N SER A 372 14.38 -9.30 11.97
CA SER A 372 15.75 -9.37 11.49
C SER A 372 16.33 -10.78 11.38
N GLN A 373 15.67 -11.82 11.90
CA GLN A 373 16.08 -13.21 11.62
C GLN A 373 15.13 -13.85 10.59
N PRO A 374 15.62 -14.14 9.37
CA PRO A 374 14.81 -14.80 8.36
C PRO A 374 14.54 -16.23 8.80
N VAL A 375 13.34 -16.49 9.30
CA VAL A 375 12.87 -17.87 9.52
C VAL A 375 12.65 -18.50 8.15
N VAL A 376 13.64 -19.22 7.64
CA VAL A 376 13.50 -19.91 6.35
C VAL A 376 12.56 -21.11 6.54
N GLN A 377 11.28 -20.90 6.22
CA GLN A 377 10.29 -21.95 6.28
C GLN A 377 10.55 -23.01 5.17
N PRO A 378 10.44 -24.32 5.47
CA PRO A 378 10.55 -25.36 4.45
C PRO A 378 9.51 -25.17 3.33
N LEU A 379 9.93 -25.32 2.07
CA LEU A 379 9.06 -25.16 0.90
C LEU A 379 7.82 -26.07 0.97
N ALA A 380 7.97 -27.32 1.44
CA ALA A 380 6.86 -28.25 1.57
C ALA A 380 5.74 -27.71 2.48
N ARG A 381 6.10 -27.00 3.55
CA ARG A 381 5.13 -26.39 4.47
C ARG A 381 4.44 -25.17 3.84
N GLN A 382 5.18 -24.30 3.16
CA GLN A 382 4.61 -23.17 2.40
C GLN A 382 3.60 -23.66 1.35
N VAL A 383 3.91 -24.76 0.68
CA VAL A 383 3.04 -25.38 -0.32
C VAL A 383 1.75 -25.89 0.33
N ALA A 384 1.84 -26.61 1.45
CA ALA A 384 0.68 -27.09 2.18
C ALA A 384 -0.23 -25.96 2.67
N GLU A 385 0.35 -24.88 3.22
CA GLU A 385 -0.36 -23.66 3.62
C GLU A 385 -1.06 -22.99 2.46
N THR A 386 -0.37 -22.85 1.32
CA THR A 386 -0.94 -22.24 0.11
C THR A 386 -2.13 -23.05 -0.40
N VAL A 387 -2.03 -24.40 -0.42
CA VAL A 387 -3.14 -25.28 -0.81
C VAL A 387 -4.32 -25.13 0.16
N ALA A 388 -4.06 -25.10 1.47
CA ALA A 388 -5.11 -24.91 2.48
C ALA A 388 -5.81 -23.55 2.34
N ALA A 389 -5.04 -22.48 2.11
CA ALA A 389 -5.55 -21.14 1.87
C ALA A 389 -6.44 -21.08 0.60
N VAL A 390 -6.03 -21.72 -0.50
CA VAL A 390 -6.86 -21.82 -1.72
C VAL A 390 -8.18 -22.52 -1.45
N ASN A 391 -8.16 -23.66 -0.74
CA ASN A 391 -9.38 -24.39 -0.42
C ASN A 391 -10.33 -23.58 0.48
N HIS A 392 -9.78 -22.92 1.51
CA HIS A 392 -10.56 -22.06 2.39
C HIS A 392 -11.19 -20.89 1.63
N PHE A 393 -10.39 -20.16 0.87
CA PHE A 393 -10.82 -18.96 0.17
C PHE A 393 -11.86 -19.24 -0.91
N ALA A 394 -11.70 -20.34 -1.65
CA ALA A 394 -12.66 -20.80 -2.64
C ALA A 394 -13.98 -21.35 -2.05
N GLY A 395 -14.06 -21.48 -0.72
CA GLY A 395 -15.29 -21.84 0.00
C GLY A 395 -16.14 -20.64 0.43
N LEU A 396 -15.68 -19.41 0.22
CA LEU A 396 -16.42 -18.20 0.60
C LEU A 396 -17.47 -17.85 -0.47
N ASP A 397 -18.71 -17.59 -0.05
CA ASP A 397 -19.85 -17.29 -0.95
C ASP A 397 -19.65 -16.06 -1.86
N GLN A 398 -18.75 -15.15 -1.45
CA GLN A 398 -18.47 -13.91 -2.18
C GLN A 398 -17.47 -14.13 -3.34
N ILE A 399 -16.92 -15.33 -3.46
CA ILE A 399 -15.83 -15.67 -4.38
C ILE A 399 -16.33 -16.63 -5.46
N ASP A 400 -15.98 -16.35 -6.72
CA ASP A 400 -16.19 -17.31 -7.80
C ASP A 400 -15.15 -18.42 -7.69
N ARG A 401 -15.55 -19.57 -7.11
CA ARG A 401 -14.71 -20.76 -6.93
C ARG A 401 -14.01 -21.21 -8.21
N ALA A 402 -14.63 -21.06 -9.38
CA ALA A 402 -14.05 -21.46 -10.67
C ALA A 402 -12.96 -20.49 -11.17
N ARG A 403 -12.81 -19.34 -10.50
CA ARG A 403 -11.86 -18.27 -10.83
C ARG A 403 -10.93 -17.93 -9.67
N VAL A 404 -10.66 -18.90 -8.79
CA VAL A 404 -9.63 -18.75 -7.73
C VAL A 404 -8.28 -19.21 -8.27
N GLY A 405 -7.29 -18.32 -8.22
CA GLY A 405 -5.90 -18.62 -8.56
C GLY A 405 -4.93 -18.30 -7.43
N ILE A 406 -3.64 -18.50 -7.70
CA ILE A 406 -2.56 -18.20 -6.75
C ILE A 406 -1.68 -17.09 -7.33
N TRP A 407 -1.34 -16.10 -6.52
CA TRP A 407 -0.33 -15.10 -6.83
C TRP A 407 0.89 -15.35 -5.98
N GLY A 408 1.94 -15.88 -6.59
CA GLY A 408 3.23 -16.08 -5.96
C GLY A 408 4.13 -14.86 -6.16
N ASN A 409 4.61 -14.27 -5.08
CA ASN A 409 5.50 -13.12 -5.10
C ASN A 409 6.90 -13.48 -4.61
N GLY A 410 7.92 -13.15 -5.39
CA GLY A 410 9.32 -13.43 -5.10
C GLY A 410 9.49 -14.93 -4.80
N PRO A 411 10.06 -15.32 -3.63
CA PRO A 411 10.22 -16.73 -3.27
C PRO A 411 8.90 -17.50 -3.19
N GLY A 412 7.78 -16.81 -2.97
CA GLY A 412 6.44 -17.40 -2.98
C GLY A 412 5.98 -17.90 -4.35
N ALA A 413 6.61 -17.48 -5.44
CA ALA A 413 6.34 -18.01 -6.78
C ALA A 413 6.60 -19.52 -6.88
N ASN A 414 7.66 -20.03 -6.26
CA ASN A 414 7.93 -21.47 -6.23
C ASN A 414 6.85 -22.21 -5.42
N ALA A 415 6.45 -21.70 -4.26
CA ALA A 415 5.37 -22.28 -3.45
C ALA A 415 4.04 -22.30 -4.22
N ALA A 416 3.70 -21.23 -4.93
CA ALA A 416 2.50 -21.14 -5.76
C ALA A 416 2.48 -22.19 -6.88
N LEU A 417 3.59 -22.33 -7.63
CA LEU A 417 3.71 -23.31 -8.71
C LEU A 417 3.63 -24.75 -8.18
N ARG A 418 4.30 -25.02 -7.06
CA ARG A 418 4.29 -26.34 -6.41
C ARG A 418 2.90 -26.70 -5.86
N ALA A 419 2.19 -25.73 -5.29
CA ALA A 419 0.81 -25.91 -4.84
C ALA A 419 -0.13 -26.24 -6.01
N ALA A 420 0.02 -25.54 -7.15
CA ALA A 420 -0.72 -25.85 -8.35
C ALA A 420 -0.41 -27.27 -8.87
N LEU A 421 0.86 -27.67 -8.93
CA LEU A 421 1.28 -29.01 -9.34
C LEU A 421 0.75 -30.11 -8.41
N GLN A 422 0.73 -29.87 -7.11
CA GLN A 422 0.15 -30.78 -6.12
C GLN A 422 -1.36 -30.95 -6.35
N ALA A 423 -2.09 -29.86 -6.61
CA ALA A 423 -3.52 -29.91 -6.91
C ALA A 423 -3.81 -30.73 -8.19
N ILE A 424 -3.00 -30.57 -9.25
CA ILE A 424 -3.09 -31.39 -10.47
C ILE A 424 -2.86 -32.87 -10.17
N SER A 425 -1.85 -33.16 -9.33
CA SER A 425 -1.45 -34.54 -9.04
C SER A 425 -2.50 -35.29 -8.22
N ARG A 426 -3.09 -34.65 -7.20
CA ARG A 426 -4.17 -35.24 -6.37
C ARG A 426 -5.41 -35.56 -7.19
N LYS A 427 -5.81 -34.69 -8.11
CA LYS A 427 -6.98 -34.92 -8.98
C LYS A 427 -6.82 -36.17 -9.85
N LYS A 428 -5.60 -36.57 -10.21
CA LYS A 428 -5.33 -37.79 -10.98
C LYS A 428 -5.42 -39.07 -10.14
N THR A 429 -5.08 -39.00 -8.85
CA THR A 429 -5.06 -40.17 -7.96
C THR A 429 -6.39 -40.38 -7.24
N GLU A 430 -7.10 -39.31 -6.92
CA GLU A 430 -8.32 -39.33 -6.10
C GLU A 430 -9.49 -38.76 -6.89
N ALA A 431 -10.13 -39.62 -7.69
CA ALA A 431 -11.39 -39.26 -8.35
C ALA A 431 -12.44 -38.93 -7.27
N GLY A 432 -12.83 -37.65 -7.18
CA GLY A 432 -13.78 -37.16 -6.17
C GLY A 432 -13.15 -36.33 -5.02
N SER A 433 -11.86 -35.99 -5.08
CA SER A 433 -11.27 -35.04 -4.14
C SER A 433 -11.94 -33.67 -4.26
N ASP A 434 -12.43 -33.12 -3.13
CA ASP A 434 -12.99 -31.76 -3.04
C ASP A 434 -11.92 -30.65 -3.10
N ALA A 435 -10.65 -31.03 -3.28
CA ALA A 435 -9.54 -30.10 -3.40
C ALA A 435 -9.74 -29.17 -4.60
N VAL A 436 -9.67 -27.87 -4.33
CA VAL A 436 -9.82 -26.82 -5.33
C VAL A 436 -8.56 -26.79 -6.18
N ARG A 437 -8.74 -26.96 -7.48
CA ARG A 437 -7.67 -26.74 -8.46
C ARG A 437 -7.61 -25.24 -8.78
N PRO A 438 -6.45 -24.57 -8.62
CA PRO A 438 -6.31 -23.18 -9.02
C PRO A 438 -6.62 -22.99 -10.51
N ALA A 439 -7.43 -21.98 -10.83
CA ALA A 439 -7.79 -21.62 -12.20
C ALA A 439 -6.60 -21.01 -12.97
N TYR A 440 -5.68 -20.36 -12.27
CA TYR A 440 -4.47 -19.73 -12.83
C TYR A 440 -3.38 -19.57 -11.77
N VAL A 441 -2.17 -19.26 -12.23
CA VAL A 441 -1.05 -18.85 -11.37
C VAL A 441 -0.44 -17.54 -11.90
N VAL A 442 -0.20 -16.58 -11.03
CA VAL A 442 0.61 -15.39 -11.32
C VAL A 442 1.93 -15.50 -10.56
N CYS A 443 3.04 -15.39 -11.27
CA CYS A 443 4.40 -15.43 -10.72
C CYS A 443 5.04 -14.05 -10.89
N LEU A 444 5.15 -13.29 -9.79
CA LEU A 444 5.88 -12.03 -9.75
C LEU A 444 7.30 -12.32 -9.26
N LEU A 445 8.27 -12.18 -10.16
CA LEU A 445 9.67 -12.51 -9.93
C LEU A 445 10.50 -11.24 -9.94
N ASP A 446 11.21 -10.96 -8.85
CA ASP A 446 12.08 -9.80 -8.71
C ASP A 446 13.55 -10.22 -8.52
N ASP A 447 14.39 -9.26 -8.12
CA ASP A 447 15.80 -9.48 -7.90
C ASP A 447 16.09 -10.50 -6.77
N THR A 448 15.13 -10.77 -5.87
CA THR A 448 15.30 -11.66 -4.69
C THR A 448 15.25 -13.14 -5.04
N VAL A 449 14.81 -13.51 -6.25
CA VAL A 449 14.72 -14.91 -6.71
C VAL A 449 15.50 -15.12 -7.99
N GLY A 450 16.33 -16.15 -8.02
CA GLY A 450 16.97 -16.63 -9.25
C GLY A 450 16.14 -17.69 -9.96
N PRO A 451 16.39 -17.92 -11.27
CA PRO A 451 15.71 -18.97 -12.04
C PRO A 451 15.93 -20.38 -11.48
N ASP A 452 17.08 -20.62 -10.82
CA ASP A 452 17.43 -21.93 -10.24
C ASP A 452 16.51 -22.35 -9.08
N GLY A 453 15.83 -21.38 -8.45
CA GLY A 453 14.87 -21.65 -7.38
C GLY A 453 13.48 -22.04 -7.86
N LEU A 454 13.24 -22.10 -9.17
CA LEU A 454 11.93 -22.38 -9.76
C LEU A 454 11.83 -23.83 -10.27
N PRO A 455 10.61 -24.36 -10.46
CA PRO A 455 10.42 -25.69 -11.04
C PRO A 455 11.07 -25.84 -12.42
N GLY A 456 11.59 -27.03 -12.70
CA GLY A 456 12.26 -27.32 -13.96
C GLY A 456 11.29 -27.46 -15.15
N ARG A 457 11.84 -27.57 -16.36
CA ARG A 457 11.06 -27.70 -17.61
C ARG A 457 9.98 -28.79 -17.56
N GLN A 458 10.30 -29.96 -17.01
CA GLN A 458 9.34 -31.08 -16.93
C GLN A 458 8.16 -30.77 -16.01
N GLU A 459 8.42 -30.11 -14.89
CA GLU A 459 7.39 -29.75 -13.90
C GLU A 459 6.50 -28.63 -14.44
N LEU A 460 7.10 -27.59 -15.03
CA LEU A 460 6.33 -26.52 -15.68
C LEU A 460 5.52 -27.03 -16.88
N ALA A 461 6.02 -28.02 -17.59
CA ALA A 461 5.27 -28.70 -18.64
C ALA A 461 4.11 -29.56 -18.11
N ALA A 462 4.00 -29.81 -16.81
CA ALA A 462 2.86 -30.51 -16.23
C ALA A 462 1.71 -29.57 -15.85
N LEU A 463 1.94 -28.24 -15.86
CA LEU A 463 0.91 -27.25 -15.59
C LEU A 463 -0.10 -27.21 -16.75
N ASP A 464 -1.38 -27.35 -16.41
CA ASP A 464 -2.50 -27.40 -17.34
C ASP A 464 -3.48 -26.22 -17.13
N MET A 465 -2.99 -25.12 -16.55
CA MET A 465 -3.69 -23.85 -16.40
C MET A 465 -2.87 -22.67 -16.95
N PRO A 466 -3.50 -21.52 -17.20
CA PRO A 466 -2.80 -20.28 -17.52
C PRO A 466 -1.81 -19.86 -16.43
N VAL A 467 -0.63 -19.40 -16.87
CA VAL A 467 0.40 -18.84 -15.98
C VAL A 467 0.88 -17.50 -16.52
N LEU A 468 0.80 -16.46 -15.68
CA LEU A 468 1.39 -15.15 -15.95
C LEU A 468 2.73 -15.04 -15.24
N TRP A 469 3.79 -14.81 -16.00
CA TRP A 469 5.13 -14.54 -15.48
C TRP A 469 5.41 -13.04 -15.57
N LEU A 470 5.42 -12.35 -14.43
CA LEU A 470 5.82 -10.95 -14.31
C LEU A 470 7.26 -10.91 -13.82
N ILE A 471 8.22 -10.76 -14.73
CA ILE A 471 9.65 -10.73 -14.42
C ILE A 471 10.11 -9.28 -14.36
N THR A 472 10.45 -8.82 -13.17
CA THR A 472 10.94 -7.47 -12.89
C THR A 472 12.31 -7.51 -12.20
N GLY A 473 12.91 -6.34 -12.02
CA GLY A 473 14.21 -6.18 -11.38
C GLY A 473 15.26 -5.50 -12.26
N ARG A 474 16.47 -5.39 -11.71
CA ARG A 474 17.59 -4.63 -12.31
C ARG A 474 18.32 -5.43 -13.37
N SER A 475 18.31 -6.77 -13.27
CA SER A 475 19.06 -7.65 -14.16
C SER A 475 18.14 -8.63 -14.88
N LEU A 476 17.41 -8.16 -15.87
CA LEU A 476 16.57 -9.02 -16.71
C LEU A 476 17.41 -10.04 -17.52
N GLY A 477 18.68 -9.72 -17.80
CA GLY A 477 19.59 -10.60 -18.55
C GLY A 477 19.74 -12.00 -17.95
N ARG A 478 19.72 -12.12 -16.60
CA ARG A 478 19.83 -13.42 -15.93
C ARG A 478 18.64 -14.35 -16.18
N TRP A 479 17.51 -13.79 -16.60
CA TRP A 479 16.28 -14.53 -16.86
C TRP A 479 16.16 -15.05 -18.29
N GLN A 480 17.05 -14.66 -19.20
CA GLN A 480 16.94 -14.98 -20.63
C GLN A 480 16.83 -16.50 -20.90
N SER A 481 17.67 -17.31 -20.25
CA SER A 481 17.62 -18.77 -20.42
C SER A 481 16.31 -19.38 -19.90
N PHE A 482 15.76 -18.82 -18.82
CA PHE A 482 14.49 -19.26 -18.26
C PHE A 482 13.31 -18.82 -19.14
N VAL A 483 13.31 -17.57 -19.62
CA VAL A 483 12.30 -17.05 -20.56
C VAL A 483 12.28 -17.87 -21.85
N ALA A 484 13.44 -18.16 -22.44
CA ALA A 484 13.53 -19.00 -23.63
C ALA A 484 12.97 -20.42 -23.40
N MET A 485 13.15 -20.97 -22.19
CA MET A 485 12.54 -22.24 -21.81
C MET A 485 11.01 -22.15 -21.70
N LEU A 486 10.47 -21.07 -21.10
CA LEU A 486 9.03 -20.83 -21.01
C LEU A 486 8.40 -20.62 -22.40
N GLU A 487 9.04 -19.85 -23.27
CA GLU A 487 8.62 -19.66 -24.66
C GLU A 487 8.62 -20.98 -25.42
N GLY A 488 9.65 -21.81 -25.24
CA GLY A 488 9.67 -23.15 -25.82
C GLY A 488 8.51 -24.05 -25.34
N LEU A 489 8.13 -23.97 -24.06
CA LEU A 489 6.97 -24.70 -23.53
C LEU A 489 5.63 -24.12 -24.04
N ARG A 490 5.53 -22.80 -24.20
CA ARG A 490 4.36 -22.13 -24.77
C ARG A 490 4.15 -22.53 -26.24
N ASP A 491 5.20 -22.43 -27.05
CA ASP A 491 5.09 -22.51 -28.50
C ASP A 491 5.08 -23.96 -29.01
N HIS A 492 5.82 -24.84 -28.33
CA HIS A 492 6.04 -26.23 -28.74
C HIS A 492 5.63 -27.28 -27.71
N GLY A 493 5.33 -26.91 -26.46
CA GLY A 493 5.10 -27.89 -25.40
C GLY A 493 6.33 -28.76 -25.08
N LEU A 494 6.12 -29.87 -24.38
CA LEU A 494 7.21 -30.83 -24.07
C LEU A 494 7.53 -31.75 -25.26
N HIS A 495 6.50 -32.12 -26.04
CA HIS A 495 6.58 -33.09 -27.14
C HIS A 495 5.89 -32.62 -28.43
N GLY A 496 5.65 -31.31 -28.59
CA GLY A 496 4.98 -30.77 -29.79
C GLY A 496 3.46 -30.76 -29.74
N THR A 497 2.83 -31.36 -28.72
CA THR A 497 1.38 -31.64 -28.73
C THR A 497 0.55 -30.76 -27.78
N ASP A 498 1.15 -30.23 -26.71
CA ASP A 498 0.42 -29.47 -25.68
C ASP A 498 1.08 -28.10 -25.47
N ARG A 499 0.55 -27.07 -26.13
CA ARG A 499 0.95 -25.69 -25.87
C ARG A 499 0.55 -25.28 -24.47
N ARG A 500 1.45 -24.61 -23.76
CA ARG A 500 1.18 -24.07 -22.42
C ARG A 500 0.69 -22.64 -22.53
N ALA A 501 -0.35 -22.30 -21.77
CA ALA A 501 -0.94 -20.97 -21.74
C ALA A 501 -0.09 -20.00 -20.90
N PHE A 502 1.16 -19.77 -21.33
CA PHE A 502 2.12 -18.94 -20.61
C PHE A 502 2.17 -17.54 -21.20
N THR A 503 1.81 -16.55 -20.39
CA THR A 503 2.02 -15.14 -20.70
C THR A 503 3.26 -14.67 -19.96
N ILE A 504 4.22 -14.08 -20.67
CA ILE A 504 5.49 -13.64 -20.09
C ILE A 504 5.57 -12.14 -20.26
N VAL A 505 5.73 -11.41 -19.15
CA VAL A 505 5.93 -9.97 -19.15
C VAL A 505 7.27 -9.69 -18.50
N MET A 506 8.14 -9.02 -19.26
CA MET A 506 9.42 -8.53 -18.76
C MET A 506 9.29 -7.04 -18.53
N ALA A 507 9.41 -6.61 -17.27
CA ALA A 507 9.19 -5.25 -16.81
C ALA A 507 10.45 -4.74 -16.09
N PRO A 508 11.43 -4.15 -16.79
CA PRO A 508 12.66 -3.67 -16.16
C PRO A 508 12.35 -2.65 -15.07
N LEU A 509 13.12 -2.68 -13.99
CA LEU A 509 12.89 -1.79 -12.87
C LEU A 509 13.17 -0.32 -13.26
N LYS A 510 12.11 0.49 -13.28
CA LYS A 510 12.15 1.92 -13.60
C LYS A 510 12.44 2.76 -12.35
N ALA A 511 13.53 2.45 -11.67
CA ALA A 511 14.02 3.31 -10.62
C ALA A 511 15.09 4.25 -11.22
N SER A 512 15.06 5.53 -10.84
CA SER A 512 16.20 6.41 -11.11
C SER A 512 17.48 5.77 -10.54
N ARG A 513 18.65 6.04 -11.11
CA ARG A 513 19.92 5.46 -10.61
C ARG A 513 20.12 5.68 -9.10
N GLU A 514 19.62 6.79 -8.59
CA GLU A 514 19.66 7.13 -7.15
C GLU A 514 18.74 6.22 -6.33
N VAL A 515 17.51 5.97 -6.80
CA VAL A 515 16.58 5.03 -6.19
C VAL A 515 17.15 3.60 -6.26
N GLN A 516 17.73 3.19 -7.39
CA GLN A 516 18.39 1.88 -7.53
C GLN A 516 19.57 1.70 -6.57
N ALA A 517 20.29 2.78 -6.23
CA ALA A 517 21.44 2.75 -5.34
C ALA A 517 21.06 2.71 -3.85
N ALA A 518 19.94 3.31 -3.47
CA ALA A 518 19.44 3.32 -2.10
C ALA A 518 18.62 2.06 -1.75
N GLN A 519 18.23 1.28 -2.75
CA GLN A 519 17.45 0.07 -2.58
C GLN A 519 18.27 -1.12 -2.05
N SER A 520 17.98 -1.50 -0.79
CA SER A 520 18.36 -2.82 -0.26
C SER A 520 17.46 -3.94 -0.80
N GLU A 521 17.84 -5.22 -0.63
CA GLU A 521 17.11 -6.42 -1.11
C GLU A 521 15.61 -6.45 -0.78
N LEU A 522 15.14 -5.70 0.23
CA LEU A 522 13.74 -5.62 0.64
C LEU A 522 12.91 -4.58 -0.14
N SER A 523 13.50 -3.84 -1.08
CA SER A 523 12.75 -2.87 -1.91
C SER A 523 11.77 -3.52 -2.89
N GLY A 524 11.98 -4.79 -3.23
CA GLY A 524 11.14 -5.52 -4.18
C GLY A 524 9.66 -5.44 -3.82
N TRP A 525 9.31 -5.69 -2.56
CA TRP A 525 7.91 -5.59 -2.10
C TRP A 525 7.28 -4.24 -2.35
N VAL A 526 8.02 -3.19 -2.05
CA VAL A 526 7.54 -1.83 -2.14
C VAL A 526 7.31 -1.38 -3.59
N GLU A 527 8.09 -1.92 -4.52
CA GLU A 527 7.89 -1.73 -5.96
C GLU A 527 6.81 -2.65 -6.54
N GLN A 528 6.57 -3.80 -5.90
CA GLN A 528 5.51 -4.74 -6.26
C GLN A 528 4.13 -4.28 -5.76
N VAL A 529 4.09 -3.52 -4.66
CA VAL A 529 2.89 -2.85 -4.14
C VAL A 529 2.36 -1.78 -5.10
N THR A 530 3.17 -1.38 -6.10
CA THR A 530 2.74 -0.41 -7.11
C THR A 530 1.53 -0.90 -7.90
N GLU A 531 0.61 0.02 -8.17
CA GLU A 531 -0.65 -0.26 -8.86
C GLU A 531 -0.43 -0.92 -10.23
N GLU A 532 0.69 -0.69 -10.91
CA GLU A 532 0.91 -1.22 -12.27
C GLU A 532 0.92 -2.74 -12.34
N HIS A 533 1.70 -3.41 -11.48
CA HIS A 533 1.75 -4.87 -11.49
C HIS A 533 0.40 -5.47 -11.08
N ALA A 534 -0.24 -4.86 -10.08
CA ALA A 534 -1.58 -5.27 -9.63
C ALA A 534 -2.62 -5.12 -10.75
N ARG A 535 -2.65 -3.96 -11.43
CA ARG A 535 -3.56 -3.67 -12.55
C ARG A 535 -3.29 -4.55 -13.76
N LEU A 536 -2.03 -4.79 -14.09
CA LEU A 536 -1.62 -5.67 -15.17
C LEU A 536 -2.10 -7.10 -14.91
N GLY A 537 -1.85 -7.63 -13.71
CA GLY A 537 -2.30 -8.96 -13.32
C GLY A 537 -3.83 -9.06 -13.22
N ALA A 538 -4.50 -8.05 -12.67
CA ALA A 538 -5.96 -8.00 -12.59
C ALA A 538 -6.62 -7.94 -13.98
N SER A 539 -6.06 -7.15 -14.90
CA SER A 539 -6.51 -7.12 -16.31
C SER A 539 -6.34 -8.49 -16.96
N TRP A 540 -5.18 -9.14 -16.77
CA TRP A 540 -4.95 -10.49 -17.28
C TRP A 540 -5.94 -11.52 -16.72
N ILE A 541 -6.14 -11.55 -15.40
CA ILE A 541 -7.10 -12.43 -14.70
C ILE A 541 -8.54 -12.21 -15.20
N THR A 542 -8.91 -10.95 -15.43
CA THR A 542 -10.24 -10.59 -15.91
C THR A 542 -10.46 -11.04 -17.34
N GLY A 543 -9.41 -11.03 -18.17
CA GLY A 543 -9.43 -11.52 -19.55
C GLY A 543 -9.40 -13.04 -19.70
N LEU A 544 -9.15 -13.81 -18.62
CA LEU A 544 -9.12 -15.27 -18.70
C LEU A 544 -10.53 -15.83 -18.99
N PRO A 545 -10.64 -16.85 -19.87
CA PRO A 545 -11.91 -17.53 -20.07
C PRO A 545 -12.34 -18.22 -18.77
N ARG A 546 -13.65 -18.20 -18.48
CA ARG A 546 -14.20 -19.01 -17.39
C ARG A 546 -13.94 -20.49 -17.69
N GLN A 547 -13.30 -21.18 -16.75
CA GLN A 547 -13.16 -22.64 -16.85
C GLN A 547 -14.55 -23.28 -16.63
N PRO A 548 -14.91 -24.30 -17.42
CA PRO A 548 -16.21 -24.96 -17.33
C PRO A 548 -16.40 -25.77 -16.05
#